data_AF-A0A7X5QIH9-F1
#
_entry.id   AF-A0A7X5QIH9-F1
#
_cell.length_a   1.000
_cell.length_b   1.000
_cell.length_c   1.000
_cell.angle_alpha   90.00
_cell.angle_beta   90.00
_cell.angle_gamma   90.00
#
_symmetry.space_group_name_H-M   'P 1'
#
loop_
_entity.id
_entity.type
_entity.pdbx_description
1 polymer ?
#
loop_
_entity_poly.entity_id
_entity_poly.type
_entity_poly.pdbx_seq_one_letter_code
_entity_poly.pdbx_strand_id
1 'polypeptide(L)'
;MLPNRMQLSRQTEEQLKRLKGYTGITPNVAARLAFFRSVESEFRYSPERDSKKLDGTLVLDKITWLGETLQVTELVLKMLYPQIAQKDMIKAWAAHVEDGIAALRNYRSLRDFFMGI
;
A
#
# COMPACT_ATOMS: atom_id res chain seq x y z
N MET A 1 -11.58 -9.09 6.77
CA MET A 1 -10.57 -9.76 5.93
C MET A 1 -10.54 -9.07 4.58
N LEU A 2 -9.37 -8.96 3.94
CA LEU A 2 -9.26 -8.29 2.65
C LEU A 2 -9.96 -9.10 1.54
N PRO A 3 -10.54 -8.44 0.51
CA PRO A 3 -11.16 -9.14 -0.62
C PRO A 3 -10.12 -9.92 -1.43
N ASN A 4 -10.57 -10.92 -2.18
CA ASN A 4 -9.67 -11.77 -2.97
C ASN A 4 -9.03 -11.04 -4.15
N ARG A 5 -9.70 -10.03 -4.71
CA ARG A 5 -9.16 -9.16 -5.76
C ARG A 5 -9.07 -7.74 -5.24
N MET A 6 -7.93 -7.11 -5.50
CA MET A 6 -7.59 -5.81 -4.95
C MET A 6 -7.00 -4.91 -6.02
N GLN A 7 -7.25 -3.61 -5.89
CA GLN A 7 -6.68 -2.56 -6.71
C GLN A 7 -6.41 -1.33 -5.85
N LEU A 8 -5.48 -0.49 -6.28
CA LEU A 8 -5.16 0.80 -5.65
C LEU A 8 -5.88 1.93 -6.40
N SER A 9 -5.69 3.17 -5.95
CA SER A 9 -6.04 4.34 -6.77
C SER A 9 -5.08 4.46 -7.95
N ARG A 10 -5.53 5.13 -9.02
CA ARG A 10 -4.66 5.42 -10.18
C ARG A 10 -3.41 6.21 -9.78
N GLN A 11 -3.55 7.17 -8.87
CA GLN A 11 -2.45 8.00 -8.38
C GLN A 11 -1.35 7.16 -7.69
N THR A 12 -1.74 6.28 -6.76
CA THR A 12 -0.80 5.40 -6.06
C THR A 12 -0.14 4.42 -7.04
N GLU A 13 -0.90 3.90 -8.01
CA GLU A 13 -0.38 3.02 -9.04
C GLU A 13 0.70 3.70 -9.91
N GLU A 14 0.48 4.94 -10.33
CA GLU A 14 1.47 5.71 -11.10
C GLU A 14 2.75 5.97 -10.30
N GLN A 15 2.64 6.25 -8.99
CA GLN A 15 3.80 6.41 -8.11
C GLN A 15 4.61 5.11 -7.98
N LEU A 16 3.94 3.97 -7.82
CA LEU A 16 4.60 2.66 -7.78
C LEU A 16 5.29 2.31 -9.11
N LYS A 17 4.65 2.59 -10.24
CA LYS A 17 5.26 2.41 -11.58
C LYS A 17 6.49 3.29 -11.76
N ARG A 18 6.44 4.54 -11.28
CA ARG A 18 7.58 5.46 -11.32
C ARG A 18 8.74 4.95 -10.47
N LEU A 19 8.46 4.47 -9.26
CA LEU A 19 9.48 3.89 -8.38
C LEU A 19 10.15 2.66 -9.03
N LYS A 20 9.36 1.79 -9.68
CA LYS A 20 9.91 0.69 -10.49
C LYS A 20 10.87 1.19 -11.56
N GLY A 21 10.51 2.26 -12.28
CA GLY A 21 11.36 2.86 -13.31
C GLY A 21 12.73 3.31 -12.80
N TYR A 22 12.80 3.81 -11.55
CA TYR A 22 14.05 4.29 -10.96
C TYR A 22 14.86 3.22 -10.21
N THR A 23 14.20 2.26 -9.58
CA THR A 23 14.84 1.33 -8.64
C THR A 23 14.80 -0.13 -9.09
N GLY A 24 13.96 -0.47 -10.07
CA GLY A 24 13.67 -1.85 -10.46
C GLY A 24 12.70 -2.59 -9.53
N ILE A 25 12.31 -2.01 -8.39
CA ILE A 25 11.42 -2.65 -7.41
C ILE A 25 10.00 -2.77 -8.00
N THR A 26 9.43 -3.97 -7.96
CA THR A 26 8.10 -4.21 -8.53
C THR A 26 6.99 -3.54 -7.69
N PRO A 27 5.87 -3.09 -8.31
CA PRO A 27 4.81 -2.37 -7.62
C PRO A 27 4.22 -3.09 -6.40
N ASN A 28 4.05 -4.41 -6.47
CA ASN A 28 3.54 -5.20 -5.35
C ASN A 28 4.51 -5.26 -4.18
N VAL A 29 5.82 -5.41 -4.44
CA VAL A 29 6.85 -5.38 -3.39
C VAL A 29 6.94 -3.99 -2.78
N ALA A 30 6.96 -2.93 -3.60
CA ALA A 30 6.93 -1.56 -3.12
C ALA A 30 5.69 -1.26 -2.28
N ALA A 31 4.52 -1.78 -2.64
CA ALA A 31 3.30 -1.61 -1.85
C ALA A 31 3.38 -2.30 -0.48
N ARG A 32 4.04 -3.46 -0.37
CA ARG A 32 4.30 -4.13 0.93
C ARG A 32 5.18 -3.26 1.83
N LEU A 33 6.29 -2.76 1.28
CA LEU A 33 7.21 -1.89 2.01
C LEU A 33 6.51 -0.60 2.46
N ALA A 34 5.75 0.04 1.56
CA ALA A 34 4.97 1.23 1.85
C ALA A 34 3.95 0.98 2.97
N PHE A 35 3.21 -0.13 2.93
CA PHE A 35 2.21 -0.45 3.94
C PHE A 35 2.82 -0.49 5.35
N PHE A 36 3.91 -1.25 5.53
CA PHE A 36 4.54 -1.36 6.86
C PHE A 36 5.21 -0.05 7.29
N ARG A 37 5.86 0.66 6.36
CA ARG A 37 6.43 1.99 6.63
C ARG A 37 5.40 3.00 7.12
N SER A 38 4.19 2.95 6.57
CA SER A 38 3.05 3.79 6.96
C SER A 38 2.49 3.41 8.33
N VAL A 39 2.43 2.11 8.63
CA VAL A 39 2.00 1.65 9.96
C VAL A 39 3.00 2.10 11.04
N GLU A 40 4.29 2.03 10.73
CA GLU A 40 5.40 2.48 11.59
C GLU A 40 5.46 4.01 11.75
N SER A 41 5.00 4.79 10.77
CA SER A 41 4.92 6.26 10.86
C SER A 41 3.70 6.77 11.62
N GLU A 42 2.95 5.88 12.28
CA GLU A 42 1.73 6.19 13.04
C GLU A 42 0.56 6.74 12.22
N PHE A 43 0.63 6.69 10.88
CA PHE A 43 -0.51 7.05 10.05
C PHE A 43 -1.72 6.18 10.37
N ARG A 44 -2.92 6.77 10.39
CA ARG A 44 -4.19 6.07 10.60
C ARG A 44 -5.21 6.51 9.58
N TYR A 45 -5.80 5.51 8.92
CA TYR A 45 -6.92 5.69 8.00
C TYR A 45 -8.14 6.21 8.75
N SER A 46 -8.72 7.30 8.24
CA SER A 46 -10.05 7.76 8.63
C SER A 46 -11.01 7.67 7.43
N PRO A 47 -12.16 6.98 7.55
CA PRO A 47 -13.16 6.93 6.48
C PRO A 47 -13.62 8.30 5.98
N GLU A 48 -13.62 9.31 6.85
CA GLU A 48 -14.07 10.68 6.55
C GLU A 48 -13.06 11.46 5.70
N ARG A 49 -11.75 11.16 5.84
CA ARG A 49 -10.66 11.92 5.21
C ARG A 49 -10.02 11.18 4.04
N ASP A 50 -9.93 9.86 4.14
CA ASP A 50 -9.04 9.05 3.31
C ASP A 50 -9.79 8.07 2.39
N SER A 51 -11.13 8.12 2.36
CA SER A 51 -11.94 7.25 1.49
C SER A 51 -11.89 7.68 0.02
N LYS A 52 -10.73 7.49 -0.62
CA LYS A 52 -10.56 7.67 -2.07
C LYS A 52 -11.14 6.51 -2.87
N LYS A 53 -11.47 6.80 -4.13
CA LYS A 53 -11.89 5.78 -5.10
C LYS A 53 -10.68 4.92 -5.49
N LEU A 54 -10.87 3.60 -5.51
CA LEU A 54 -9.87 2.64 -5.96
C LEU A 54 -10.11 2.35 -7.44
N ASP A 55 -9.55 3.19 -8.31
CA ASP A 55 -9.76 3.22 -9.75
C ASP A 55 -8.49 2.93 -10.58
N GLY A 56 -7.50 2.29 -9.95
CA GLY A 56 -6.31 1.79 -10.62
C GLY A 56 -6.63 0.75 -11.70
N THR A 57 -5.73 0.61 -12.66
CA THR A 57 -5.88 -0.35 -13.76
C THR A 57 -5.41 -1.75 -13.39
N LEU A 58 -4.50 -1.86 -12.41
CA LEU A 58 -3.97 -3.15 -11.96
C LEU A 58 -4.87 -3.80 -10.90
N VAL A 59 -5.76 -4.68 -11.37
CA VAL A 59 -6.57 -5.56 -10.50
C VAL A 59 -5.88 -6.91 -10.36
N LEU A 60 -5.25 -7.14 -9.22
CA LEU A 60 -4.52 -8.38 -8.92
C LEU A 60 -5.19 -9.14 -7.77
N ASP A 61 -4.90 -10.43 -7.69
CA ASP A 61 -5.30 -11.25 -6.55
C ASP A 61 -4.57 -10.82 -5.28
N LYS A 62 -5.22 -11.01 -4.13
CA LYS A 62 -4.71 -10.68 -2.79
C LYS A 62 -3.35 -11.30 -2.53
N ILE A 63 -3.16 -12.56 -2.94
CA ILE A 63 -1.89 -13.29 -2.79
C ILE A 63 -0.81 -12.65 -3.66
N THR A 64 -1.14 -12.17 -4.87
CA THR A 64 -0.18 -11.49 -5.75
C THR A 64 0.27 -10.14 -5.17
N TRP A 65 -0.65 -9.40 -4.55
CA TRP A 65 -0.33 -8.16 -3.84
C TRP A 65 0.54 -8.40 -2.62
N LEU A 66 0.14 -9.31 -1.73
CA LEU A 66 0.71 -9.41 -0.37
C LEU A 66 1.78 -10.50 -0.24
N GLY A 67 1.71 -11.56 -1.03
CA GLY A 67 2.63 -12.70 -0.92
C GLY A 67 2.66 -13.27 0.49
N GLU A 68 3.85 -13.48 1.03
CA GLU A 68 4.08 -14.00 2.38
C GLU A 68 3.66 -13.02 3.49
N THR A 69 3.48 -11.73 3.19
CA THR A 69 3.06 -10.74 4.19
C THR A 69 1.54 -10.72 4.39
N LEU A 70 0.78 -11.59 3.70
CA LEU A 70 -0.69 -11.60 3.72
C LEU A 70 -1.26 -11.68 5.14
N GLN A 71 -0.83 -12.65 5.92
CA GLN A 71 -1.36 -12.90 7.26
C GLN A 71 -1.06 -11.72 8.18
N VAL A 72 0.16 -11.18 8.10
CA VAL A 72 0.60 -10.06 8.92
C VAL A 72 -0.16 -8.79 8.54
N THR A 73 -0.30 -8.48 7.24
CA THR A 73 -1.07 -7.32 6.77
C THR A 73 -2.53 -7.39 7.23
N GLU A 74 -3.19 -8.55 7.11
CA GLU A 74 -4.58 -8.69 7.59
C GLU A 74 -4.69 -8.57 9.11
N LEU A 75 -3.72 -9.09 9.87
CA LEU A 75 -3.69 -8.99 11.32
C LEU A 75 -3.56 -7.53 11.77
N VAL A 76 -2.58 -6.81 11.20
CA VAL A 76 -2.35 -5.38 11.50
C VAL A 76 -3.60 -4.57 11.21
N LEU A 77 -4.23 -4.76 10.05
CA LEU A 77 -5.47 -4.07 9.69
C LEU A 77 -6.62 -4.38 10.66
N LYS A 78 -6.77 -5.64 11.11
CA LYS A 78 -7.78 -6.01 12.11
C LYS A 78 -7.53 -5.38 13.47
N MET A 79 -6.27 -5.27 13.89
CA MET A 79 -5.90 -4.66 15.17
C MET A 79 -6.09 -3.15 15.14
N LEU A 80 -5.74 -2.49 14.03
CA LEU A 80 -5.88 -1.04 13.88
C LEU A 80 -7.32 -0.61 13.62
N TYR A 81 -8.10 -1.41 12.90
CA TYR A 81 -9.47 -1.05 12.48
C TYR A 81 -10.46 -2.19 12.78
N PRO A 82 -10.67 -2.55 14.06
CA PRO A 82 -11.52 -3.69 14.41
C PRO A 82 -13.00 -3.51 14.01
N GLN A 83 -13.46 -2.26 13.89
CA GLN A 83 -14.86 -1.93 13.62
C GLN A 83 -15.15 -1.59 12.16
N ILE A 84 -14.13 -1.56 11.28
CA ILE A 84 -14.35 -1.21 9.89
C ILE A 84 -15.03 -2.37 9.14
N ALA A 85 -16.03 -2.02 8.33
CA ALA A 85 -16.70 -3.01 7.49
C ALA A 85 -15.70 -3.67 6.55
N GLN A 86 -15.90 -4.97 6.28
CA GLN A 86 -14.99 -5.74 5.45
C GLN A 86 -14.76 -5.12 4.06
N LYS A 87 -15.81 -4.53 3.48
CA LYS A 87 -15.78 -3.83 2.18
C LYS A 87 -14.88 -2.59 2.18
N ASP A 88 -14.67 -1.97 3.33
CA ASP A 88 -13.89 -0.74 3.47
C ASP A 88 -12.45 -1.03 3.95
N MET A 89 -12.17 -2.25 4.40
CA MET A 89 -10.82 -2.69 4.79
C MET A 89 -9.79 -2.55 3.66
N ILE A 90 -10.21 -2.74 2.41
CA ILE A 90 -9.34 -2.51 1.24
C ILE A 90 -8.95 -1.02 1.10
N LYS A 91 -9.83 -0.10 1.49
CA LYS A 91 -9.53 1.34 1.46
C LYS A 91 -8.52 1.70 2.53
N ALA A 92 -8.64 1.13 3.74
CA ALA A 92 -7.66 1.29 4.80
C ALA A 92 -6.27 0.80 4.36
N TRP A 93 -6.20 -0.39 3.75
CA TRP A 93 -4.96 -0.89 3.15
C TRP A 93 -4.41 0.06 2.08
N ALA A 94 -5.25 0.49 1.14
CA ALA A 94 -4.83 1.37 0.04
C ALA A 94 -4.32 2.75 0.54
N ALA A 95 -4.94 3.29 1.59
CA ALA A 95 -4.53 4.54 2.22
C ALA A 95 -3.14 4.42 2.86
N HIS A 96 -2.87 3.32 3.58
CA HIS A 96 -1.53 3.05 4.10
C HIS A 96 -0.48 2.89 3.00
N VAL A 97 -0.83 2.23 1.89
CA VAL A 97 0.09 2.13 0.74
C VAL A 97 0.37 3.52 0.14
N GLU A 98 -0.65 4.39 0.04
CA GLU A 98 -0.50 5.75 -0.46
C GLU A 98 0.36 6.64 0.47
N ASP A 99 0.13 6.57 1.78
CA ASP A 99 0.94 7.29 2.75
C ASP A 99 2.41 6.81 2.73
N GLY A 100 2.62 5.50 2.76
CA GLY A 100 3.97 4.92 2.75
C GLY A 100 4.75 5.21 1.47
N ILE A 101 4.09 5.20 0.30
CA ILE A 101 4.79 5.51 -0.96
C ILE A 101 5.17 6.99 -1.03
N ALA A 102 4.46 7.90 -0.35
CA ALA A 102 4.84 9.31 -0.29
C ALA A 102 6.23 9.51 0.34
N ALA A 103 6.59 8.67 1.32
CA ALA A 103 7.93 8.65 1.92
C ALA A 103 8.98 8.01 1.00
N LEU A 104 8.59 7.10 0.10
CA LEU A 104 9.52 6.31 -0.74
C LEU A 104 9.66 6.83 -2.18
N ARG A 105 8.73 7.65 -2.68
CA ARG A 105 8.65 8.02 -4.11
C ARG A 105 9.76 8.94 -4.61
N ASN A 106 10.52 9.55 -3.70
CA ASN A 106 11.54 10.54 -4.05
C ASN A 106 12.88 9.91 -4.44
N TYR A 107 13.09 8.62 -4.13
CA TYR A 107 14.32 7.92 -4.47
C TYR A 107 14.42 7.72 -5.99
N ARG A 108 15.58 8.09 -6.55
CA ARG A 108 15.84 8.07 -8.01
C ARG A 108 16.78 6.96 -8.45
N SER A 109 17.32 6.21 -7.50
CA SER A 109 18.13 5.04 -7.75
C SER A 109 17.89 3.99 -6.68
N LEU A 110 18.22 2.73 -6.98
CA LEU A 110 18.17 1.65 -5.99
C LEU A 110 19.10 1.92 -4.80
N ARG A 111 20.23 2.61 -5.03
CA ARG A 111 21.18 2.97 -3.98
C ARG A 111 20.55 3.95 -2.99
N ASP A 112 19.93 5.01 -3.47
CA ASP A 112 19.28 6.03 -2.63
C ASP A 112 18.15 5.40 -1.82
N PHE A 113 17.35 4.55 -2.47
CA PHE A 113 16.28 3.79 -1.83
C PHE A 113 16.79 2.94 -0.66
N PHE A 114 17.90 2.23 -0.84
CA PHE A 114 18.47 1.37 0.19
C PHE A 114 19.12 2.16 1.34
N MET A 115 19.79 3.26 1.01
CA MET A 115 20.48 4.10 1.99
C MET A 115 19.56 5.08 2.72
N GLY A 116 18.34 5.29 2.20
CA GLY A 116 17.38 6.22 2.78
C GLY A 116 17.75 7.71 2.63
N ILE A 117 18.65 8.05 1.70
CA ILE A 117 19.24 9.39 1.49
C ILE A 117 18.72 10.10 0.24
#